data_AF-A0A950CS22-F1
#
_entry.id   AF-A0A950CS22-F1
#
_cell.length_a   1.000
_cell.length_b   1.000
_cell.length_c   1.000
_cell.angle_alpha   90.00
_cell.angle_beta   90.00
_cell.angle_gamma   90.00
#
_symmetry.space_group_name_H-M   'P 1'
#
loop_
_entity.id
_entity.type
_entity.pdbx_description
1 polymer ?
#
loop_
_entity_poly.entity_id
_entity_poly.type
_entity_poly.pdbx_seq_one_letter_code
_entity_poly.pdbx_strand_id
1 'polypeptide(L)'
;MAKINDIIRRLRRDRGVSQVELARRTGISRQALGAIEAGIYQPSVSVALSLARELGETVEGLFGESDEPKSNEINAAWPRREVLSKDGPLRRVALGRVGGRLVAVPQRAAHLALLPAAGTVERLAGSRAAVSTFHSEQEIDSTLLLAGCDPAVAILAEWMARTGWRVGVVALPYSSGKALASLAEGSVHAAGVHLRDPKSGEYNFAPVRRAIGRRRMRLVNFARWEVGLVTRWGNPRGIRNFSDLARPDLKIINRDRGSGARQVLDEA
;
A
#
# COMPACT_ATOMS: atom_id res chain seq x y z
N MET A 1 -22.44 21.65 0.81
CA MET A 1 -21.94 21.39 -0.55
C MET A 1 -21.76 22.72 -1.25
N ALA A 2 -20.55 23.29 -1.24
CA ALA A 2 -20.25 24.42 -2.13
C ALA A 2 -20.37 23.90 -3.57
N LYS A 3 -21.13 24.59 -4.41
CA LYS A 3 -21.33 24.13 -5.79
C LYS A 3 -20.02 24.36 -6.54
N ILE A 4 -19.56 23.36 -7.31
CA ILE A 4 -18.38 23.41 -8.19
C ILE A 4 -18.30 24.73 -9.00
N ASN A 5 -19.44 25.36 -9.28
CA ASN A 5 -19.54 26.58 -10.09
C ASN A 5 -19.47 27.92 -9.31
N ASP A 6 -19.25 27.89 -7.99
CA ASP A 6 -19.03 29.11 -7.20
C ASP A 6 -17.62 29.72 -7.40
N ILE A 7 -16.66 28.96 -7.96
CA ILE A 7 -15.28 29.40 -8.20
C ILE A 7 -15.23 30.55 -9.21
N ILE A 8 -15.92 30.41 -10.34
CA ILE A 8 -16.00 31.45 -11.39
C ILE A 8 -16.59 32.73 -10.81
N ARG A 9 -17.68 32.61 -10.03
CA ARG A 9 -18.34 33.75 -9.38
C ARG A 9 -17.41 34.44 -8.38
N ARG A 10 -16.67 33.68 -7.58
CA ARG A 10 -15.69 34.18 -6.61
C ARG A 10 -14.56 34.92 -7.32
N LEU A 11 -13.84 34.24 -8.22
CA LEU A 11 -12.70 34.81 -8.96
C LEU A 11 -13.07 36.06 -9.76
N ARG A 12 -14.29 36.11 -10.29
CA ARG A 12 -14.81 37.28 -10.97
C ARG A 12 -15.02 38.45 -10.01
N ARG A 13 -15.60 38.20 -8.82
CA ARG A 13 -15.81 39.24 -7.79
C ARG A 13 -14.51 39.74 -7.18
N ASP A 14 -13.56 38.86 -6.93
CA ASP A 14 -12.24 39.22 -6.37
C ASP A 14 -11.47 40.16 -7.31
N ARG A 15 -11.73 40.07 -8.62
CA ARG A 15 -11.18 40.95 -9.64
C ARG A 15 -12.06 42.17 -9.96
N GLY A 16 -13.17 42.37 -9.24
CA GLY A 16 -14.09 43.49 -9.47
C GLY A 16 -14.82 43.45 -10.81
N VAL A 17 -14.90 42.29 -11.47
CA VAL A 17 -15.51 42.15 -12.80
C VAL A 17 -17.00 41.84 -12.67
N SER A 18 -17.85 42.49 -13.47
CA SER A 18 -19.29 42.19 -13.50
C SER A 18 -19.58 40.97 -14.40
N GLN A 19 -20.73 40.31 -14.21
CA GLN A 19 -21.13 39.21 -15.13
C GLN A 19 -21.25 39.70 -16.57
N VAL A 20 -21.75 40.92 -16.78
CA VAL A 20 -21.88 41.51 -18.11
C VAL A 20 -20.50 41.70 -18.74
N GLU A 21 -19.54 42.19 -17.97
CA GLU A 21 -18.19 42.44 -18.46
C GLU A 21 -17.42 41.14 -18.76
N LEU A 22 -17.50 40.13 -17.89
CA LEU A 22 -16.86 38.84 -18.16
C LEU A 22 -17.49 38.14 -19.37
N ALA A 23 -18.82 38.20 -19.51
CA ALA A 23 -19.53 37.62 -20.65
C ALA A 23 -19.10 38.28 -21.96
N ARG A 24 -18.96 39.62 -21.95
CA ARG A 24 -18.45 40.40 -23.10
C ARG A 24 -17.02 39.98 -23.49
N ARG A 25 -16.12 39.82 -22.52
CA ARG A 25 -14.72 39.41 -22.77
C ARG A 25 -14.58 37.98 -23.28
N THR A 26 -15.48 37.10 -22.85
CA THR A 26 -15.47 35.67 -23.23
C THR A 26 -16.35 35.34 -24.43
N GLY A 27 -17.02 36.34 -25.02
CA GLY A 27 -17.83 36.18 -26.22
C GLY A 27 -19.15 35.43 -26.01
N ILE A 28 -19.69 35.43 -24.79
CA ILE A 28 -20.96 34.76 -24.45
C ILE A 28 -22.00 35.75 -23.93
N SER A 29 -23.26 35.32 -23.86
CA SER A 29 -24.32 36.16 -23.27
C SER A 29 -24.22 36.20 -21.75
N ARG A 30 -24.70 37.29 -21.13
CA ARG A 30 -24.82 37.38 -19.65
C ARG A 30 -25.63 36.22 -19.08
N GLN A 31 -26.66 35.78 -19.80
CA GLN A 31 -27.51 34.65 -19.40
C GLN A 31 -26.72 33.33 -19.43
N ALA A 32 -25.91 33.10 -20.47
CA ALA A 32 -25.04 31.93 -20.56
C ALA A 32 -24.02 31.91 -19.42
N LEU A 33 -23.35 33.05 -19.15
CA LEU A 33 -22.44 33.15 -18.00
C LEU A 33 -23.16 32.89 -16.67
N GLY A 34 -24.37 33.42 -16.49
CA GLY A 34 -25.18 33.18 -15.30
C GLY A 34 -25.57 31.71 -15.13
N ALA A 35 -25.89 31.00 -16.22
CA ALA A 35 -26.19 29.58 -16.22
C ALA A 35 -24.95 28.73 -15.90
N ILE A 36 -23.77 29.13 -16.39
CA ILE A 36 -22.49 28.51 -16.07
C ILE A 36 -22.19 28.69 -14.56
N GLU A 37 -22.24 29.92 -14.04
CA GLU A 37 -22.02 30.18 -12.60
C GLU A 37 -23.06 29.49 -11.69
N ALA A 38 -24.27 29.23 -12.20
CA ALA A 38 -25.30 28.49 -11.47
C ALA A 38 -25.13 26.97 -11.55
N GLY A 39 -24.27 26.48 -12.45
CA GLY A 39 -24.05 25.06 -12.72
C GLY A 39 -25.15 24.37 -13.50
N ILE A 40 -25.97 25.15 -14.22
CA ILE A 40 -27.09 24.66 -15.02
C ILE A 40 -26.61 24.28 -16.42
N TYR A 41 -25.51 24.88 -16.88
CA TYR A 41 -25.00 24.71 -18.24
C TYR A 41 -23.50 24.42 -18.24
N GLN A 42 -23.09 23.37 -18.95
CA GLN A 42 -21.69 23.09 -19.21
C GLN A 42 -21.22 23.87 -20.45
N PRO A 43 -20.20 24.72 -20.35
CA PRO A 43 -19.67 25.46 -21.49
C PRO A 43 -18.99 24.53 -22.50
N SER A 44 -18.87 24.98 -23.74
CA SER A 44 -17.96 24.35 -24.70
C SER A 44 -16.51 24.51 -24.25
N VAL A 45 -15.62 23.67 -24.79
CA VAL A 45 -14.18 23.73 -24.53
C VAL A 45 -13.61 25.12 -24.84
N SER A 46 -14.06 25.75 -25.93
CA SER A 46 -13.62 27.10 -26.31
C SER A 46 -14.01 28.17 -25.27
N VAL A 47 -15.23 28.09 -24.72
CA VAL A 47 -15.70 29.02 -23.68
C VAL A 47 -14.98 28.76 -22.37
N ALA A 48 -14.72 27.50 -22.01
CA ALA A 48 -13.97 27.13 -20.82
C ALA A 48 -12.53 27.68 -20.84
N LEU A 49 -11.83 27.55 -21.98
CA LEU A 49 -10.47 28.09 -22.16
C LEU A 49 -10.44 29.62 -22.13
N SER A 50 -11.45 30.29 -22.71
CA SER A 50 -11.58 31.75 -22.64
C SER A 50 -11.82 32.24 -21.21
N LEU A 51 -12.69 31.56 -20.45
CA LEU A 51 -12.93 31.86 -19.03
C LEU A 51 -11.67 31.66 -18.19
N ALA A 52 -10.94 30.56 -18.40
CA ALA A 52 -9.65 30.26 -17.74
C ALA A 52 -8.64 31.39 -17.95
N ARG A 53 -8.49 31.85 -19.20
CA ARG A 53 -7.58 32.94 -19.55
C ARG A 53 -7.98 34.27 -18.90
N GLU A 54 -9.25 34.66 -18.98
CA GLU A 54 -9.75 35.92 -18.41
C GLU A 54 -9.72 35.94 -16.88
N LEU A 55 -9.90 34.77 -16.25
CA LEU A 55 -9.85 34.60 -14.80
C LEU A 55 -8.48 34.15 -14.30
N GLY A 56 -7.45 34.15 -15.15
CA GLY A 56 -6.07 33.78 -14.78
C GLY A 56 -5.98 32.48 -13.99
N GLU A 57 -6.76 31.48 -14.36
CA GLU A 57 -6.90 30.19 -13.68
C GLU A 57 -6.84 29.07 -14.71
N THR A 58 -6.57 27.83 -14.29
CA THR A 58 -6.63 26.67 -15.20
C THR A 58 -8.08 26.24 -15.44
N VAL A 59 -8.34 25.48 -16.52
CA VAL A 59 -9.68 24.92 -16.76
C VAL A 59 -10.07 23.97 -15.62
N GLU A 60 -9.11 23.18 -15.17
CA GLU A 60 -9.20 22.31 -14.00
C GLU A 60 -9.48 23.12 -12.72
N GLY A 61 -8.84 24.26 -12.53
CA GLY A 61 -9.10 25.15 -11.39
C GLY A 61 -10.50 25.79 -11.41
N LEU A 62 -11.08 26.01 -12.60
CA LEU A 62 -12.42 26.60 -12.75
C LEU A 62 -13.56 25.58 -12.70
N PHE A 63 -13.35 24.38 -13.24
CA PHE A 63 -14.40 23.39 -13.48
C PHE A 63 -14.08 22.00 -12.92
N GLY A 64 -12.87 21.78 -12.42
CA GLY A 64 -12.49 20.54 -11.76
C GLY A 64 -13.24 20.37 -10.43
N GLU A 65 -13.36 19.12 -9.99
CA GLU A 65 -13.78 18.88 -8.62
C GLU A 65 -12.72 19.46 -7.68
N SER A 66 -13.14 20.12 -6.60
CA SER A 66 -12.20 20.54 -5.57
C SER A 66 -11.47 19.29 -5.06
N ASP A 67 -10.15 19.26 -5.18
CA ASP A 67 -9.25 18.31 -4.50
C ASP A 67 -9.31 18.45 -2.96
N GLU A 68 -10.26 19.21 -2.41
CA GLU A 68 -10.65 19.02 -1.02
C GLU A 68 -11.07 17.56 -0.88
N PRO A 69 -10.29 16.72 -0.16
CA PRO A 69 -10.66 15.34 0.01
C PRO A 69 -11.98 15.36 0.78
N LYS A 70 -13.08 15.06 0.08
CA LYS A 70 -14.26 14.49 0.74
C LYS A 70 -13.66 13.42 1.64
N SER A 71 -13.89 13.51 2.95
CA SER A 71 -13.37 12.57 3.93
C SER A 71 -13.55 11.15 3.38
N ASN A 72 -12.48 10.58 2.80
CA ASN A 72 -12.46 9.23 2.26
C ASN A 72 -12.25 8.28 3.44
N GLU A 73 -13.02 8.47 4.51
CA GLU A 73 -12.98 7.60 5.66
C GLU A 73 -13.68 6.30 5.27
N ILE A 74 -12.90 5.24 5.18
CA ILE A 74 -13.40 3.90 4.90
C ILE A 74 -13.22 3.02 6.14
N ASN A 75 -14.18 2.12 6.37
CA ASN A 75 -14.09 1.15 7.44
C ASN A 75 -13.45 -0.13 6.92
N ALA A 76 -12.27 -0.44 7.41
CA ALA A 76 -11.49 -1.62 7.03
C ALA A 76 -11.29 -2.55 8.22
N ALA A 77 -11.14 -3.85 7.94
CA ALA A 77 -10.80 -4.81 8.97
C ALA A 77 -9.32 -4.70 9.37
N TRP A 78 -9.06 -4.73 10.67
CA TRP A 78 -7.72 -4.66 11.26
C TRP A 78 -7.23 -6.06 11.69
N PRO A 79 -5.99 -6.45 11.37
CA PRO A 79 -5.41 -7.73 11.81
C PRO A 79 -5.35 -7.83 13.34
N ARG A 80 -5.94 -8.90 13.92
CA ARG A 80 -6.07 -9.09 15.38
C ARG A 80 -4.74 -9.16 16.11
N ARG A 81 -3.67 -9.59 15.42
CA ARG A 81 -2.33 -9.76 15.99
C ARG A 81 -1.49 -8.49 15.93
N GLU A 82 -1.96 -7.44 15.29
CA GLU A 82 -1.26 -6.16 15.21
C GLU A 82 -1.67 -5.28 16.38
N VAL A 83 -0.73 -5.11 17.32
CA VAL A 83 -0.88 -4.22 18.47
C VAL A 83 -0.31 -2.85 18.08
N LEU A 84 -1.05 -1.79 18.41
CA LEU A 84 -0.54 -0.42 18.30
C LEU A 84 0.71 -0.29 19.16
N SER A 85 1.81 0.17 18.56
CA SER A 85 3.06 0.35 19.29
C SER A 85 2.91 1.41 20.39
N LYS A 86 3.68 1.29 21.47
CA LYS A 86 3.74 2.31 22.53
C LYS A 86 4.30 3.65 22.04
N ASP A 87 5.04 3.64 20.92
CA ASP A 87 5.65 4.82 20.29
C ASP A 87 4.67 5.62 19.41
N GLY A 88 3.37 5.38 19.57
CA GLY A 88 2.30 5.98 18.78
C GLY A 88 1.71 5.01 17.74
N PRO A 89 0.51 5.29 17.21
CA PRO A 89 -0.11 4.41 16.24
C PRO A 89 0.71 4.42 14.95
N LEU A 90 1.04 3.24 14.42
CA LEU A 90 1.36 3.09 13.01
C LEU A 90 0.12 3.52 12.24
N ARG A 91 0.10 4.78 11.80
CA ARG A 91 -1.04 5.32 11.07
C ARG A 91 -1.08 4.81 9.64
N ARG A 92 0.08 4.49 9.05
CA ARG A 92 0.19 4.09 7.64
C ARG A 92 -0.32 2.67 7.42
N VAL A 93 -1.22 2.50 6.46
CA VAL A 93 -1.75 1.20 6.08
C VAL A 93 -1.67 0.97 4.59
N ALA A 94 -1.49 -0.30 4.23
CA ALA A 94 -1.87 -0.81 2.93
C ALA A 94 -3.36 -1.20 2.98
N LEU A 95 -4.07 -1.00 1.86
CA LEU A 95 -5.46 -1.38 1.70
C LEU A 95 -5.58 -2.40 0.58
N GLY A 96 -6.53 -3.33 0.72
CA GLY A 96 -6.87 -4.30 -0.32
C GLY A 96 -8.13 -5.08 0.04
N ARG A 97 -8.75 -5.74 -0.95
CA ARG A 97 -9.95 -6.55 -0.74
C ARG A 97 -9.63 -8.05 -0.74
N VAL A 98 -9.37 -8.61 0.44
CA VAL A 98 -9.06 -10.04 0.61
C VAL A 98 -10.34 -10.82 0.88
N GLY A 99 -10.71 -11.72 -0.05
CA GLY A 99 -11.90 -12.56 0.10
C GLY A 99 -13.20 -11.76 0.25
N GLY A 100 -13.33 -10.65 -0.50
CA GLY A 100 -14.48 -9.74 -0.46
C GLY A 100 -14.44 -8.72 0.68
N ARG A 101 -13.53 -8.86 1.64
CA ARG A 101 -13.41 -7.98 2.81
C ARG A 101 -12.30 -6.95 2.61
N LEU A 102 -12.63 -5.68 2.81
CA LEU A 102 -11.64 -4.61 2.89
C LEU A 102 -10.78 -4.79 4.14
N VAL A 103 -9.46 -4.86 3.95
CA VAL A 103 -8.48 -5.01 5.03
C VAL A 103 -7.51 -3.83 5.04
N ALA A 104 -7.17 -3.36 6.24
CA ALA A 104 -6.14 -2.36 6.47
C ALA A 104 -4.95 -3.01 7.17
N VAL A 105 -3.85 -3.17 6.44
CA VAL A 105 -2.66 -3.84 6.96
C VAL A 105 -1.61 -2.79 7.34
N PRO A 106 -1.15 -2.75 8.60
CA PRO A 106 -0.16 -1.76 9.03
C PRO A 106 1.16 -1.93 8.28
N GLN A 107 1.66 -0.82 7.76
CA GLN A 107 2.96 -0.73 7.11
C GLN A 107 3.97 -0.13 8.07
N ARG A 108 4.97 -0.93 8.44
CA ARG A 108 6.15 -0.47 9.18
C ARG A 108 7.22 -0.06 8.20
N ALA A 109 8.02 0.94 8.55
CA ALA A 109 9.27 1.17 7.83
C ALA A 109 10.12 -0.10 7.90
N ALA A 110 10.59 -0.57 6.75
CA ALA A 110 11.65 -1.56 6.66
C ALA A 110 12.98 -0.83 6.46
N HIS A 111 14.11 -1.48 6.71
CA HIS A 111 15.45 -0.87 6.68
C HIS A 111 15.65 0.05 5.45
N LEU A 112 15.69 1.36 5.70
CA LEU A 112 15.82 2.46 4.71
C LEU A 112 14.69 2.57 3.64
N ALA A 113 13.60 1.80 3.77
CA ALA A 113 12.50 1.78 2.82
C ALA A 113 11.15 2.03 3.50
N LEU A 114 10.39 2.96 2.93
CA LEU A 114 9.03 3.27 3.35
C LEU A 114 8.08 3.05 2.17
N LEU A 115 7.22 2.05 2.27
CA LEU A 115 6.22 1.78 1.23
C LEU A 115 5.19 2.93 1.18
N PRO A 116 4.69 3.29 -0.01
CA PRO A 116 3.55 4.19 -0.13
C PRO A 116 2.37 3.68 0.69
N ALA A 117 1.76 4.58 1.46
CA ALA A 117 0.56 4.27 2.23
C ALA A 117 -0.66 4.45 1.33
N ALA A 118 -1.61 3.54 1.44
CA ALA A 118 -2.93 3.68 0.82
C ALA A 118 -3.88 4.52 1.70
N GLY A 119 -3.51 4.77 2.95
CA GLY A 119 -4.26 5.63 3.86
C GLY A 119 -3.64 5.74 5.25
N THR A 120 -4.28 6.55 6.09
CA THR A 120 -3.96 6.73 7.51
C THR A 120 -5.09 6.26 8.41
N VAL A 121 -4.76 5.52 9.47
CA VAL A 121 -5.71 5.14 10.52
C VAL A 121 -6.04 6.38 11.36
N GLU A 122 -7.31 6.76 11.35
CA GLU A 122 -7.85 7.85 12.18
C GLU A 122 -8.34 7.31 13.51
N ARG A 123 -9.06 6.17 13.48
CA ARG A 123 -9.61 5.52 14.68
C ARG A 123 -9.47 4.01 14.58
N LEU A 124 -9.14 3.37 15.70
CA LEU A 124 -9.07 1.91 15.81
C LEU A 124 -10.01 1.43 16.92
N ALA A 125 -10.89 0.48 16.58
CA ALA A 125 -11.84 -0.15 17.51
C ALA A 125 -11.79 -1.67 17.35
N GLY A 126 -10.97 -2.32 18.16
CA GLY A 126 -10.80 -3.78 18.15
C GLY A 126 -10.24 -4.29 16.82
N SER A 127 -11.12 -4.91 16.02
CA SER A 127 -10.77 -5.48 14.69
C SER A 127 -11.24 -4.63 13.51
N ARG A 128 -11.58 -3.36 13.76
CA ARG A 128 -11.99 -2.39 12.74
C ARG A 128 -11.17 -1.11 12.85
N ALA A 129 -10.76 -0.58 11.70
CA ALA A 129 -10.07 0.69 11.56
C ALA A 129 -10.87 1.61 10.65
N ALA A 130 -11.07 2.85 11.10
CA ALA A 130 -11.48 3.95 10.25
C ALA A 130 -10.22 4.53 9.61
N VAL A 131 -10.15 4.50 8.28
CA VAL A 131 -8.96 4.86 7.51
C VAL A 131 -9.31 6.01 6.58
N SER A 132 -8.59 7.12 6.69
CA SER A 132 -8.58 8.16 5.66
C SER A 132 -7.76 7.64 4.48
N THR A 133 -8.39 7.27 3.37
CA THR A 133 -7.71 6.69 2.22
C THR A 133 -7.30 7.73 1.17
N PHE A 134 -6.14 7.48 0.55
CA PHE A 134 -5.62 8.23 -0.59
C PHE A 134 -5.94 7.55 -1.93
N HIS A 135 -6.59 6.39 -1.90
CA HIS A 135 -6.87 5.56 -3.07
C HIS A 135 -8.39 5.47 -3.29
N SER A 136 -8.79 5.35 -4.55
CA SER A 136 -10.15 5.02 -4.94
C SER A 136 -10.50 3.57 -4.60
N GLU A 137 -11.80 3.24 -4.55
CA GLU A 137 -12.25 1.86 -4.36
C GLU A 137 -11.70 0.92 -5.45
N GLN A 138 -11.63 1.39 -6.70
CA GLN A 138 -11.11 0.60 -7.81
C GLN A 138 -9.62 0.26 -7.63
N GLU A 139 -8.82 1.19 -7.15
CA GLU A 139 -7.39 0.96 -6.85
C GLU A 139 -7.21 -0.03 -5.70
N ILE A 140 -8.03 0.09 -4.65
CA ILE A 140 -8.04 -0.83 -3.51
C ILE A 140 -8.43 -2.24 -3.95
N ASP A 141 -9.47 -2.37 -4.78
CA ASP A 141 -9.94 -3.65 -5.32
C ASP A 141 -8.93 -4.27 -6.28
N SER A 142 -8.12 -3.45 -6.93
CA SER A 142 -7.04 -3.86 -7.83
C SER A 142 -5.69 -4.02 -7.14
N THR A 143 -5.66 -4.20 -5.81
CA THR A 143 -4.42 -4.35 -5.03
C THR A 143 -4.21 -5.78 -4.50
N LEU A 144 -3.09 -6.40 -4.88
CA LEU A 144 -2.59 -7.66 -4.35
C LEU A 144 -1.66 -7.42 -3.15
N LEU A 145 -2.19 -7.58 -1.94
CA LEU A 145 -1.41 -7.69 -0.71
C LEU A 145 -0.67 -9.04 -0.62
N LEU A 146 0.67 -9.01 -0.64
CA LEU A 146 1.52 -10.19 -0.51
C LEU A 146 2.49 -10.01 0.67
N ALA A 147 2.44 -10.89 1.66
CA ALA A 147 3.34 -10.85 2.81
C ALA A 147 4.52 -11.81 2.67
N GLY A 148 5.74 -11.34 2.90
CA GLY A 148 6.95 -12.16 2.87
C GLY A 148 8.21 -11.30 2.90
N CYS A 149 9.36 -11.92 3.15
CA CYS A 149 10.64 -11.23 3.21
C CYS A 149 11.52 -11.45 1.97
N ASP A 150 10.96 -12.07 0.92
CA ASP A 150 11.68 -12.34 -0.32
C ASP A 150 11.70 -11.10 -1.23
N PRO A 151 12.87 -10.55 -1.58
CA PRO A 151 12.97 -9.37 -2.45
C PRO A 151 12.44 -9.63 -3.87
N ALA A 152 12.34 -10.89 -4.32
CA ALA A 152 11.79 -11.24 -5.62
C ALA A 152 10.34 -10.78 -5.80
N VAL A 153 9.60 -10.56 -4.71
CA VAL A 153 8.24 -10.00 -4.78
C VAL A 153 8.26 -8.57 -5.32
N ALA A 154 9.24 -7.75 -4.94
CA ALA A 154 9.34 -6.39 -5.45
C ALA A 154 9.71 -6.38 -6.94
N ILE A 155 10.55 -7.32 -7.37
CA ILE A 155 10.90 -7.52 -8.79
C ILE A 155 9.65 -7.93 -9.59
N LEU A 156 8.85 -8.86 -9.04
CA LEU A 156 7.58 -9.27 -9.65
C LEU A 156 6.60 -8.09 -9.76
N ALA A 157 6.47 -7.29 -8.70
CA ALA A 157 5.61 -6.10 -8.68
C ALA A 157 5.96 -5.12 -9.80
N GLU A 158 7.26 -4.82 -9.95
CA GLU A 158 7.76 -3.94 -11.01
C GLU A 158 7.53 -4.51 -12.41
N TRP A 159 7.80 -5.80 -12.60
CA TRP A 159 7.57 -6.47 -13.88
C TRP A 159 6.08 -6.46 -14.27
N MET A 160 5.17 -6.71 -13.32
CA MET A 160 3.72 -6.66 -13.55
C MET A 160 3.28 -5.25 -13.95
N ALA A 161 3.76 -4.22 -13.26
CA ALA A 161 3.46 -2.83 -13.58
C ALA A 161 3.89 -2.46 -15.01
N ARG A 162 5.10 -2.87 -15.43
CA ARG A 162 5.64 -2.58 -16.76
C ARG A 162 4.98 -3.36 -17.90
N THR A 163 4.38 -4.51 -17.60
CA THR A 163 3.74 -5.39 -18.62
C THR A 163 2.24 -5.14 -18.75
N GLY A 164 1.71 -4.07 -18.14
CA GLY A 164 0.33 -3.62 -18.31
C GLY A 164 -0.69 -4.38 -17.47
N TRP A 165 -0.27 -5.12 -16.44
CA TRP A 165 -1.20 -5.69 -15.48
C TRP A 165 -1.91 -4.57 -14.72
N ARG A 166 -3.24 -4.62 -14.69
CA ARG A 166 -4.07 -3.67 -13.94
C ARG A 166 -4.21 -4.05 -12.46
N VAL A 167 -3.19 -4.68 -11.88
CA VAL A 167 -3.18 -5.10 -10.48
C VAL A 167 -1.89 -4.60 -9.84
N GLY A 168 -2.01 -3.74 -8.83
CA GLY A 168 -0.88 -3.29 -8.03
C GLY A 168 -0.47 -4.38 -7.02
N VAL A 169 0.82 -4.49 -6.72
CA VAL A 169 1.33 -5.45 -5.73
C VAL A 169 1.93 -4.68 -4.56
N VAL A 170 1.46 -4.97 -3.34
CA VAL A 170 2.04 -4.44 -2.11
C VAL A 170 2.79 -5.55 -1.40
N ALA A 171 4.12 -5.48 -1.46
CA ALA A 171 5.04 -6.41 -0.80
C ALA A 171 5.23 -6.05 0.67
N LEU A 172 4.55 -6.75 1.58
CA LEU A 172 4.64 -6.53 3.03
C LEU A 172 5.82 -7.31 3.61
N PRO A 173 6.85 -6.65 4.17
CA PRO A 173 8.13 -7.27 4.56
C PRO A 173 8.02 -8.06 5.88
N TYR A 174 7.24 -9.14 5.87
CA TYR A 174 6.95 -9.96 7.05
C TYR A 174 7.83 -11.21 7.06
N SER A 175 8.21 -11.66 8.26
CA SER A 175 8.83 -12.98 8.42
C SER A 175 7.87 -14.08 7.96
N SER A 176 8.40 -15.23 7.53
CA SER A 176 7.58 -16.36 7.05
C SER A 176 6.46 -16.76 8.02
N GLY A 177 6.75 -16.81 9.33
CA GLY A 177 5.73 -17.12 10.35
C GLY A 177 4.63 -16.06 10.44
N LYS A 178 5.00 -14.78 10.39
CA LYS A 178 4.04 -13.66 10.41
C LYS A 178 3.22 -13.62 9.11
N ALA A 179 3.84 -13.79 7.95
CA ALA A 179 3.18 -13.86 6.66
C ALA A 179 2.13 -14.97 6.62
N LEU A 180 2.49 -16.18 7.08
CA LEU A 180 1.57 -17.32 7.15
C LEU A 180 0.42 -17.07 8.12
N ALA A 181 0.66 -16.43 9.26
CA ALA A 181 -0.39 -16.03 10.21
C ALA A 181 -1.35 -14.99 9.60
N SER A 182 -0.83 -13.99 8.88
CA SER A 182 -1.65 -12.98 8.19
C SER A 182 -2.51 -13.59 7.08
N LEU A 183 -1.97 -14.55 6.32
CA LEU A 183 -2.75 -15.31 5.34
C LEU A 183 -3.82 -16.16 6.04
N ALA A 184 -3.46 -16.80 7.15
CA ALA A 184 -4.40 -17.61 7.92
C ALA A 184 -5.57 -16.79 8.48
N GLU A 185 -5.37 -15.50 8.79
CA GLU A 185 -6.41 -14.57 9.23
C GLU A 185 -7.23 -13.97 8.07
N GLY A 186 -6.79 -14.11 6.82
CA GLY A 186 -7.41 -13.45 5.67
C GLY A 186 -7.13 -11.95 5.65
N SER A 187 -5.93 -11.55 6.09
CA SER A 187 -5.45 -10.17 6.06
C SER A 187 -4.57 -9.87 4.83
N VAL A 188 -4.14 -10.90 4.09
CA VAL A 188 -3.37 -10.79 2.84
C VAL A 188 -3.82 -11.85 1.84
N HIS A 189 -3.55 -11.64 0.54
CA HIS A 189 -3.92 -12.59 -0.52
C HIS A 189 -2.94 -13.76 -0.60
N ALA A 190 -1.66 -13.50 -0.38
CA ALA A 190 -0.59 -14.48 -0.51
C ALA A 190 0.47 -14.29 0.58
N ALA A 191 1.13 -15.40 0.93
CA ALA A 191 2.26 -15.42 1.86
C ALA A 191 3.46 -16.15 1.25
N GLY A 192 4.60 -15.49 1.21
CA GLY A 192 5.90 -16.11 0.97
C GLY A 192 6.39 -16.79 2.25
N VAL A 193 6.72 -18.08 2.14
CA VAL A 193 7.17 -18.90 3.28
C VAL A 193 8.36 -19.77 2.91
N HIS A 194 9.31 -19.86 3.85
CA HIS A 194 10.46 -20.75 3.79
C HIS A 194 10.73 -21.30 5.21
N LEU A 195 9.77 -22.09 5.71
CA LEU A 195 9.79 -22.66 7.05
C LEU A 195 10.15 -24.14 7.00
N ARG A 196 11.16 -24.55 7.77
CA ARG A 196 11.53 -25.94 7.94
C ARG A 196 10.72 -26.59 9.05
N ASP A 197 10.25 -27.81 8.83
CA ASP A 197 9.66 -28.63 9.87
C ASP A 197 10.76 -29.47 10.54
N PRO A 198 11.07 -29.27 11.83
CA PRO A 198 12.20 -29.95 12.47
C PRO A 198 12.01 -31.46 12.60
N LYS A 199 10.76 -31.95 12.58
CA LYS A 199 10.46 -33.39 12.70
C LYS A 199 10.67 -34.15 11.41
N SER A 200 10.18 -33.62 10.29
CA SER A 200 10.28 -34.27 8.98
C SER A 200 11.49 -33.80 8.16
N GLY A 201 12.07 -32.65 8.49
CA GLY A 201 13.09 -31.98 7.68
C GLY A 201 12.56 -31.32 6.41
N GLU A 202 11.27 -31.51 6.10
CA GLU A 202 10.62 -30.91 4.93
C GLU A 202 10.38 -29.41 5.10
N TYR A 203 10.28 -28.72 3.96
CA TYR A 203 9.95 -27.30 3.93
C TYR A 203 8.48 -27.07 3.61
N ASN A 204 7.89 -26.09 4.29
CA ASN A 204 6.59 -25.47 4.06
C ASN A 204 5.35 -26.36 4.27
N PHE A 205 5.36 -27.64 3.91
CA PHE A 205 4.16 -28.50 3.96
C PHE A 205 3.52 -28.58 5.35
N ALA A 206 4.28 -29.04 6.36
CA ALA A 206 3.74 -29.19 7.71
C ALA A 206 3.41 -27.84 8.38
N PRO A 207 4.25 -26.79 8.31
CA PRO A 207 3.92 -25.46 8.82
C PRO A 207 2.65 -24.87 8.18
N VAL A 208 2.53 -24.93 6.85
CA VAL A 208 1.36 -24.42 6.12
C VAL A 208 0.10 -25.20 6.51
N ARG A 209 0.17 -26.53 6.55
CA ARG A 209 -0.98 -27.37 6.96
C ARG A 209 -1.45 -27.04 8.38
N ARG A 210 -0.52 -26.83 9.32
CA ARG A 210 -0.84 -26.43 10.71
C ARG A 210 -1.52 -25.06 10.78
N ALA A 211 -1.05 -24.08 10.01
CA ALA A 211 -1.59 -22.72 10.08
C ALA A 211 -2.90 -22.52 9.29
N ILE A 212 -3.02 -23.15 8.12
CA ILE A 212 -4.16 -22.96 7.22
C ILE A 212 -5.33 -23.89 7.57
N GLY A 213 -5.04 -25.07 8.13
CA GLY A 213 -6.04 -26.10 8.42
C GLY A 213 -6.60 -26.72 7.15
N ARG A 214 -7.94 -26.86 7.07
CA ARG A 214 -8.64 -27.52 5.94
C ARG A 214 -9.06 -26.56 4.82
N ARG A 215 -8.68 -25.28 4.89
CA ARG A 215 -9.06 -24.28 3.87
C ARG A 215 -8.36 -24.58 2.55
N ARG A 216 -9.09 -24.41 1.44
CA ARG A 216 -8.57 -24.63 0.09
C ARG A 216 -7.55 -23.56 -0.26
N MET A 217 -6.27 -23.91 -0.23
CA MET A 217 -5.15 -23.06 -0.63
C MET A 217 -4.28 -23.78 -1.67
N ARG A 218 -3.55 -23.00 -2.47
CA ARG A 218 -2.52 -23.53 -3.37
C ARG A 218 -1.15 -23.18 -2.82
N LEU A 219 -0.30 -24.19 -2.63
CA LEU A 219 1.10 -24.02 -2.32
C LEU A 219 1.90 -24.13 -3.63
N VAL A 220 2.64 -23.09 -3.97
CA VAL A 220 3.50 -23.05 -5.17
C VAL A 220 4.95 -23.00 -4.72
N ASN A 221 5.77 -23.94 -5.19
CA ASN A 221 7.21 -23.83 -5.02
C ASN A 221 7.72 -22.79 -6.03
N PHE A 222 8.10 -21.62 -5.53
CA PHE A 222 8.57 -20.51 -6.36
C PHE A 222 10.08 -20.59 -6.63
N ALA A 223 10.86 -20.80 -5.57
CA ALA A 223 12.31 -20.87 -5.64
C ALA A 223 12.87 -21.83 -4.57
N ARG A 224 14.09 -22.32 -4.81
CA ARG A 224 14.91 -23.02 -3.83
C ARG A 224 16.16 -22.20 -3.57
N TRP A 225 16.48 -22.00 -2.29
CA TRP A 225 17.65 -21.24 -1.88
C TRP A 225 18.58 -22.15 -1.09
N GLU A 226 19.87 -21.93 -1.27
CA GLU A 226 20.91 -22.56 -0.48
C GLU A 226 21.35 -21.59 0.61
N VAL A 227 21.41 -22.07 1.85
CA VAL A 227 21.95 -21.33 2.98
C VAL A 227 23.33 -21.91 3.27
N GLY A 228 24.33 -21.05 3.28
CA GLY A 228 25.71 -21.43 3.51
C GLY A 228 26.48 -20.34 4.25
N LEU A 229 27.78 -20.57 4.41
CA LEU A 229 28.68 -19.63 5.06
C LEU A 229 29.41 -18.80 4.01
N VAL A 230 29.38 -17.49 4.19
CA VAL A 230 30.21 -16.57 3.42
C VAL A 230 31.30 -16.04 4.35
N THR A 231 32.55 -16.31 4.00
CA THR A 231 33.71 -15.86 4.78
C THR A 231 34.46 -14.74 4.07
N ARG A 232 35.27 -14.00 4.84
CA ARG A 232 36.27 -13.09 4.25
C ARG A 232 37.21 -13.90 3.33
N TRP A 233 37.71 -13.24 2.28
CA TRP A 233 38.74 -13.80 1.39
C TRP A 233 39.90 -14.41 2.21
N GLY A 234 40.35 -15.59 1.80
CA GLY A 234 41.38 -16.37 2.49
C GLY A 234 40.92 -17.10 3.77
N ASN A 235 39.65 -16.93 4.18
CA ASN A 235 39.06 -17.57 5.36
C ASN A 235 39.97 -17.54 6.60
N PRO A 236 40.33 -16.35 7.12
CA PRO A 236 41.36 -16.19 8.16
C PRO A 236 41.00 -16.86 9.49
N ARG A 237 39.72 -17.16 9.71
CA ARG A 237 39.23 -17.88 10.90
C ARG A 237 39.06 -19.38 10.64
N GLY A 238 39.27 -19.87 9.43
CA GLY A 238 39.15 -21.28 9.08
C GLY A 238 37.74 -21.85 9.24
N ILE A 239 36.70 -21.03 9.07
CA ILE A 239 35.30 -21.46 9.22
C ILE A 239 34.89 -22.25 7.96
N ARG A 240 34.52 -23.53 8.11
CA ARG A 240 34.15 -24.44 7.02
C ARG A 240 32.73 -25.00 7.16
N ASN A 241 32.23 -25.10 8.38
CA ASN A 241 30.89 -25.62 8.67
C ASN A 241 30.24 -24.84 9.83
N PHE A 242 28.96 -25.12 10.10
CA PHE A 242 28.20 -24.42 11.14
C PHE A 242 28.73 -24.72 12.56
N SER A 243 29.28 -25.91 12.82
CA SER A 243 29.86 -26.24 14.13
C SER A 243 31.07 -25.39 14.48
N ASP A 244 31.82 -24.87 13.48
CA ASP A 244 32.94 -23.95 13.71
C ASP A 244 32.48 -22.61 14.31
N LEU A 245 31.20 -22.26 14.19
CA LEU A 245 30.60 -21.05 14.77
C LEU A 245 30.46 -21.15 16.29
N ALA A 246 30.45 -22.35 16.86
CA ALA A 246 30.39 -22.56 18.31
C ALA A 246 31.74 -22.32 19.02
N ARG A 247 32.82 -22.04 18.27
CA ARG A 247 34.14 -21.81 18.87
C ARG A 247 34.16 -20.55 19.74
N PRO A 248 34.85 -20.60 20.90
CA PRO A 248 34.85 -19.50 21.87
C PRO A 248 35.57 -18.23 21.38
N ASP A 249 36.41 -18.32 20.34
CA ASP A 249 37.11 -17.17 19.76
C ASP A 249 36.25 -16.37 18.76
N LEU A 250 35.03 -16.82 18.49
CA LEU A 250 34.08 -16.19 17.57
C LEU A 250 32.95 -15.49 18.34
N LYS A 251 32.56 -14.32 17.86
CA LYS A 251 31.39 -13.57 18.35
C LYS A 251 30.31 -13.55 17.27
N ILE A 252 29.14 -14.12 17.58
CA ILE A 252 28.00 -14.18 16.66
C ILE A 252 27.02 -13.03 16.94
N ILE A 253 26.61 -12.35 15.88
CA ILE A 253 25.42 -11.49 15.88
C ILE A 253 24.36 -12.22 15.05
N ASN A 254 23.29 -12.70 15.69
CA ASN A 254 22.29 -13.55 15.06
C ASN A 254 21.03 -12.74 14.64
N ARG A 255 20.21 -13.30 13.76
CA ARG A 255 18.93 -12.71 13.31
C ARG A 255 17.84 -12.82 14.39
N ASP A 256 16.74 -12.11 14.15
CA ASP A 256 15.57 -12.12 15.03
C ASP A 256 15.00 -13.54 15.21
N ARG A 257 14.52 -13.82 16.43
CA ARG A 257 13.82 -15.08 16.74
C ARG A 257 12.62 -15.25 15.81
N GLY A 258 12.49 -16.44 15.21
CA GLY A 258 11.41 -16.76 14.26
C GLY A 258 11.75 -16.47 12.79
N SER A 259 12.96 -16.01 12.47
CA SER A 259 13.45 -15.96 11.08
C SER A 259 13.93 -17.34 10.62
N GLY A 260 13.62 -17.71 9.37
CA GLY A 260 14.02 -19.01 8.81
C GLY A 260 15.54 -19.20 8.75
N ALA A 261 16.29 -18.15 8.44
CA ALA A 261 17.77 -18.19 8.43
C ALA A 261 18.36 -18.49 9.82
N ARG A 262 17.76 -17.93 10.89
CA ARG A 262 18.18 -18.27 12.25
C ARG A 262 17.81 -19.69 12.62
N GLN A 263 16.64 -20.18 12.21
CA GLN A 263 16.23 -21.55 12.48
C GLN A 263 17.23 -22.56 11.89
N VAL A 264 17.76 -22.29 10.69
CA VAL A 264 18.84 -23.12 10.11
C VAL A 264 20.07 -23.14 11.00
N LEU A 265 20.49 -21.99 11.54
CA LEU A 265 21.65 -21.90 12.43
C LEU A 265 21.40 -22.55 13.81
N ASP A 266 20.22 -22.36 14.39
CA ASP A 266 19.86 -22.90 15.71
C ASP A 266 19.68 -24.43 15.67
N GLU A 267 19.48 -25.02 14.48
CA GLU A 267 19.34 -26.47 14.24
C GLU A 267 20.63 -27.15 13.68
N ALA A 268 21.67 -26.38 13.33
CA ALA A 268 22.91 -26.87 12.72
C ALA A 268 24.00 -27.18 13.75
#